data_AF-A0A382ZXW4-F1
#
_entry.id   AF-A0A382ZXW4-F1
#
_cell.length_a   1.000
_cell.length_b   1.000
_cell.length_c   1.000
_cell.angle_alpha   90.00
_cell.angle_beta   90.00
_cell.angle_gamma   90.00
#
_symmetry.space_group_name_H-M   'P 1'
#
loop_
_entity.id
_entity.type
_entity.pdbx_description
1 polymer ?
#
loop_
_entity_poly.entity_id
_entity_poly.type
_entity_poly.pdbx_seq_one_letter_code
_entity_poly.pdbx_strand_id
1 'polypeptide(L)' 'MASMRKQYPFELIEPKWQGYWAEQETFRAFNPGERSELGHPFAVRHGEAKPESLPKYYILDMFPYPSGAGLHVG' A
#
# COMPACT_ATOMS: atom_id res chain seq x y z
N MET A 1 22.80 15.99 -32.49
CA MET A 1 22.62 14.68 -31.83
C MET A 1 21.63 14.87 -30.70
N ALA A 2 20.38 14.44 -30.87
CA ALA A 2 19.39 14.53 -29.79
C ALA A 2 19.80 13.56 -28.67
N SER A 3 20.00 14.08 -27.46
CA SER A 3 20.26 13.26 -26.28
C SER A 3 19.01 12.43 -25.98
N MET A 4 19.08 11.11 -26.14
CA MET A 4 18.03 10.21 -25.66
C MET A 4 17.94 10.37 -24.14
N ARG A 5 16.79 10.84 -23.65
CA ARG A 5 16.50 10.84 -22.22
C ARG A 5 16.62 9.40 -21.71
N LYS A 6 17.40 9.19 -20.65
CA LYS A 6 17.43 7.90 -19.95
C LYS A 6 16.02 7.57 -19.47
N GLN A 7 15.55 6.37 -19.80
CA GLN A 7 14.26 5.87 -19.36
C GLN A 7 14.28 5.66 -17.84
N TYR A 8 13.16 5.97 -17.19
CA TYR A 8 12.97 5.73 -15.76
C TYR A 8 13.01 4.22 -15.47
N PRO A 9 13.79 3.74 -14.47
CA PRO A 9 13.96 2.32 -14.22
C PRO A 9 12.82 1.76 -13.33
N PHE A 10 11.58 1.77 -13.84
CA PHE A 10 10.39 1.30 -13.10
C PHE A 10 10.51 -0.18 -12.70
N GLU A 11 11.08 -1.01 -13.57
CA GLU A 11 11.39 -2.44 -13.36
C GLU A 11 12.20 -2.69 -12.07
N LEU A 12 12.99 -1.72 -11.61
CA LEU A 12 13.79 -1.83 -10.38
C LEU A 12 13.08 -1.18 -9.18
N ILE A 13 12.39 -0.07 -9.42
CA ILE A 13 11.82 0.74 -8.35
C ILE A 13 10.50 0.16 -7.85
N GLU A 14 9.62 -0.30 -8.74
CA GLU A 14 8.29 -0.81 -8.36
C GLU A 14 8.38 -2.09 -7.52
N PRO A 15 9.13 -3.14 -7.92
CA PRO A 15 9.21 -4.36 -7.12
C PRO A 15 9.87 -4.13 -5.75
N LYS A 16 10.86 -3.22 -5.69
CA LYS A 16 11.50 -2.82 -4.42
C LYS A 16 10.47 -2.29 -3.43
N TRP A 17 9.62 -1.36 -3.88
CA TRP A 17 8.61 -0.76 -3.00
C TRP A 17 7.47 -1.71 -2.68
N GLN A 18 7.04 -2.54 -3.64
CA GLN A 18 6.06 -3.61 -3.38
C GLN A 18 6.54 -4.55 -2.26
N GLY A 19 7.81 -4.97 -2.30
CA GLY A 19 8.43 -5.78 -1.25
C GLY A 19 8.46 -5.05 0.10
N TYR A 20 8.93 -3.80 0.12
CA TYR A 20 8.94 -2.99 1.34
C TYR A 20 7.54 -2.83 1.97
N TRP A 21 6.52 -2.54 1.17
CA TRP A 21 5.14 -2.38 1.64
C TRP A 21 4.56 -3.68 2.21
N ALA A 22 4.84 -4.81 1.56
CA ALA A 22 4.41 -6.12 2.03
C ALA A 22 5.11 -6.52 3.33
N GLU A 23 6.43 -6.38 3.41
CA GLU A 23 7.24 -6.71 4.60
C GLU A 23 6.87 -5.87 5.82
N GLN A 24 6.48 -4.61 5.60
CA GLN A 24 6.13 -3.66 6.67
C GLN A 24 4.62 -3.56 6.92
N GLU A 25 3.81 -4.41 6.28
CA GLU A 25 2.34 -4.41 6.37
C GLU A 25 1.70 -3.02 6.20
N THR A 26 2.21 -2.18 5.29
CA THR A 26 1.83 -0.75 5.24
C THR A 26 0.36 -0.47 4.95
N PHE A 27 -0.35 -1.43 4.35
CA PHE A 27 -1.78 -1.34 4.03
C PHE A 27 -2.69 -1.97 5.08
N ARG A 28 -2.15 -2.49 6.19
CA ARG A 28 -2.94 -3.09 7.27
C ARG A 28 -3.87 -2.04 7.90
N ALA A 29 -5.17 -2.34 7.88
CA ALA A 29 -6.18 -1.55 8.56
C ALA A 29 -6.36 -2.09 10.00
N PHE A 30 -6.00 -1.27 11.00
CA PHE A 30 -6.13 -1.64 12.40
C PHE A 30 -7.57 -1.49 12.90
N ASN A 31 -8.08 -2.54 13.54
CA ASN A 31 -9.40 -2.58 14.15
C ASN A 31 -9.41 -1.96 15.56
N PRO A 32 -10.59 -1.63 16.12
CA PRO A 32 -10.70 -1.16 17.49
C PRO A 32 -10.04 -2.13 18.49
N GLY A 33 -9.23 -1.58 19.40
CA GLY A 33 -8.51 -2.36 20.41
C GLY A 33 -7.21 -3.04 19.94
N GLU A 34 -6.92 -3.05 18.64
CA GLU A 34 -5.61 -3.49 18.13
C GLU A 34 -4.52 -2.46 18.41
N ARG A 35 -3.26 -2.93 18.46
CA ARG A 35 -2.08 -2.07 18.62
C ARG A 35 -1.04 -2.43 17.57
N SER A 36 -0.41 -1.40 17.02
CA SER A 36 0.77 -1.56 16.17
C SER A 36 2.04 -1.57 17.03
N GLU A 37 3.07 -2.30 16.61
CA GLU A 37 4.39 -2.25 17.24
C GLU A 37 5.01 -0.84 17.12
N LEU A 38 5.85 -0.44 18.08
CA LEU A 38 6.44 0.90 18.18
C LEU A 38 7.24 1.34 16.94
N GLY A 39 7.69 0.40 16.09
CA GLY A 39 8.39 0.67 14.84
C GLY A 39 7.53 0.57 13.57
N HIS A 40 6.29 0.12 13.68
CA HIS A 40 5.43 -0.07 12.51
C HIS A 40 5.08 1.28 11.87
N PRO A 41 5.03 1.40 10.52
CA PRO A 41 4.73 2.67 9.84
C PRO A 41 3.46 3.39 10.33
N PHE A 42 2.42 2.62 10.70
CA PHE A 42 1.22 3.14 11.35
C PHE A 42 1.51 3.86 12.67
N ALA A 43 2.32 3.26 13.56
CA ALA A 43 2.72 3.84 14.84
C ALA A 43 3.56 5.10 14.64
N VAL A 44 4.50 5.07 13.69
CA VAL A 44 5.34 6.23 13.35
C VAL A 44 4.50 7.43 12.93
N ARG A 45 3.41 7.19 12.18
CA ARG A 45 2.50 8.24 11.70
C ARG A 45 1.54 8.75 12.78
N HIS A 46 1.02 7.86 13.62
CA HIS A 46 -0.11 8.16 14.51
C HIS A 46 0.23 8.16 16.01
N GLY A 47 1.47 7.84 16.38
CA GLY A 47 1.92 7.76 17.77
C GLY A 47 1.14 6.73 18.57
N GLU A 48 0.73 7.12 19.78
CA GLU A 48 -0.06 6.28 20.70
C GLU A 48 -1.58 6.36 20.45
N ALA A 49 -2.02 7.02 19.37
CA ALA A 49 -3.43 7.13 19.06
C ALA A 49 -4.06 5.74 18.87
N LYS A 50 -5.19 5.51 19.55
CA LYS A 50 -5.95 4.26 19.38
C LYS A 50 -6.56 4.23 17.98
N PRO A 51 -6.56 3.09 17.26
CA PRO A 51 -7.13 3.02 15.92
C PRO A 51 -8.55 3.59 15.83
N GLU A 52 -9.41 3.32 16.80
CA GLU A 52 -10.80 3.79 16.86
C GLU A 52 -10.95 5.31 17.07
N SER A 53 -9.91 6.00 17.52
CA SER A 53 -9.91 7.47 17.69
C SER A 53 -9.52 8.25 16.43
N LEU A 54 -9.03 7.55 15.39
CA LEU A 54 -8.63 8.18 14.13
C LEU A 54 -9.81 8.25 13.14
N PRO A 55 -9.92 9.31 12.32
CA PRO A 55 -10.92 9.37 11.26
C PRO A 55 -10.83 8.16 10.32
N LYS A 56 -11.98 7.54 10.05
CA LYS A 56 -12.09 6.33 9.22
C LYS A 56 -12.55 6.68 7.82
N TYR A 57 -12.09 5.90 6.85
CA TYR A 57 -12.52 6.00 5.46
C TYR A 57 -12.63 4.59 4.87
N TYR A 58 -13.66 4.35 4.06
CA TYR A 58 -13.86 3.06 3.41
C TYR A 58 -14.05 3.28 1.90
N ILE A 59 -13.12 2.73 1.13
CA ILE A 59 -13.18 2.64 -0.33
C ILE A 59 -13.39 1.18 -0.68
N LEU A 60 -14.35 0.89 -1.54
CA LEU A 60 -14.70 -0.47 -1.94
C LEU A 60 -14.77 -0.54 -3.47
N ASP A 61 -13.90 -1.36 -4.04
CA ASP A 61 -13.98 -1.75 -5.45
C ASP A 61 -14.93 -2.94 -5.61
N MET A 62 -15.68 -2.97 -6.71
CA MET A 62 -16.45 -4.16 -7.08
C MET A 62 -15.49 -5.30 -7.44
N PHE A 63 -15.60 -6.43 -6.76
CA PHE A 63 -14.70 -7.55 -7.01
C PHE A 63 -14.93 -8.14 -8.41
N PRO A 64 -13.85 -8.41 -9.18
CA PRO A 64 -13.97 -8.91 -10.55
C PRO A 64 -14.34 -10.40 -10.60
N TYR A 65 -14.97 -10.82 -11.70
CA TYR A 65 -15.26 -12.24 -11.96
C TYR A 65 -14.03 -12.98 -12.52
N PRO A 66 -13.75 -14.22 -12.09
CA PRO A 66 -12.62 -15.03 -12.57
C PRO A 66 -12.95 -15.75 -13.89
N SER A 67 -13.42 -15.02 -14.91
CA SER A 67 -13.95 -15.58 -16.17
C SER A 67 -13.05 -15.35 -17.39
N GLY A 68 -11.76 -15.04 -17.18
CA GLY A 68 -10.77 -14.79 -18.22
C GLY A 68 -9.34 -15.06 -17.74
N ALA A 69 -8.35 -14.84 -18.60
CA ALA A 69 -6.93 -15.08 -18.26
C ALA A 69 -6.34 -14.03 -17.29
N GLY A 70 -6.98 -12.86 -17.15
CA GLY A 70 -6.53 -11.77 -16.29
C GLY A 70 -7.43 -10.54 -16.43
N LEU A 71 -7.08 -9.49 -15.68
CA LEU A 71 -7.73 -8.19 -15.79
C LEU A 71 -7.29 -7.46 -17.07
N HIS A 72 -8.15 -6.57 -17.58
CA HIS A 72 -7.81 -5.63 -18.65
C HIS A 72 -7.61 -4.21 -18.09
N VAL A 73 -7.27 -3.25 -18.94
CA VAL A 73 -6.93 -1.86 -18.57
C VAL A 73 -8.14 -0.98 -18.17
N GLY A 74 -9.29 -1.59 -17.89
CA GLY A 74 -10.57 -0.90 -17.70
C GLY A 74 -11.21 -1.29 -16.38
#